data_AF-A0A224Z9V8-F1
#
_entry.id   AF-A0A224Z9V8-F1
#
_cell.length_a   1.000
_cell.length_b   1.000
_cell.length_c   1.000
_cell.angle_alpha   90.00
_cell.angle_beta   90.00
_cell.angle_gamma   90.00
#
_symmetry.space_group_name_H-M   'P 1'
#
loop_
_entity.id
_entity.type
_entity.pdbx_description
1 polymer ?
#
loop_
_entity_poly.entity_id
_entity_poly.type
_entity_poly.pdbx_seq_one_letter_code
_entity_poly.pdbx_strand_id
1 'polypeptide(L)'
;QTVKSCLACQANTPAHQRDPLPIQELPRGPWTELSVDFAGLFPDGKYAGVVDDFSKYPVSIIHTLAAPTVIKHLRTIFAQFGCPEIVKSDNGSPFQSESFAEFASELGFKHHHITPQWPEANGEAERFMRTLKKSVLASRVSHLDWTNTLYSFLLAYRSTLHGSTEKSPFELLFERPMMNLLPTLTP
;
A
#
# COMPACT_ATOMS: atom_id res chain seq x y z
N GLN A 1 20.41 -12.08 -43.72
CA GLN A 1 20.26 -12.77 -42.42
C GLN A 1 19.12 -12.08 -41.67
N THR A 2 18.16 -12.86 -41.18
CA THR A 2 16.99 -12.34 -40.47
C THR A 2 17.29 -12.32 -38.97
N VAL A 3 16.76 -11.34 -38.23
CA VAL A 3 16.96 -11.23 -36.77
C VAL A 3 16.57 -12.54 -36.04
N LYS A 4 15.56 -13.25 -36.55
CA LYS A 4 15.10 -14.55 -36.03
C LYS A 4 16.11 -15.69 -36.15
N SER A 5 17.14 -15.59 -36.99
CA SER A 5 18.13 -16.66 -37.20
C SER A 5 19.51 -16.33 -36.61
N CYS A 6 19.64 -15.23 -35.87
CA CYS A 6 20.91 -14.80 -35.28
C CYS A 6 20.89 -14.98 -33.76
N LEU A 7 21.77 -15.84 -33.25
CA LEU A 7 21.91 -16.15 -31.83
C LEU A 7 22.30 -14.92 -31.00
N ALA A 8 23.21 -14.08 -31.49
CA ALA A 8 23.63 -12.85 -30.81
C ALA A 8 22.49 -11.82 -30.73
N CYS A 9 21.61 -11.76 -31.75
CA CYS A 9 20.44 -10.89 -31.74
C CYS A 9 19.35 -11.43 -30.82
N GLN A 10 19.07 -12.74 -30.83
CA GLN A 10 18.10 -13.35 -29.92
C GLN A 10 18.52 -13.19 -28.46
N ALA A 11 19.80 -13.37 -28.13
CA ALA A 11 20.32 -13.23 -26.77
C ALA A 11 20.25 -11.80 -26.22
N ASN A 12 20.25 -10.78 -27.09
CA ASN A 12 20.21 -9.37 -26.70
C ASN A 12 18.87 -8.68 -26.96
N THR A 13 17.89 -9.38 -27.55
CA THR A 13 16.55 -8.83 -27.77
C THR A 13 15.72 -9.10 -26.51
N PRO A 14 15.28 -8.07 -25.76
CA PRO A 14 14.39 -8.28 -24.63
C PRO A 14 13.11 -8.96 -25.13
N ALA A 15 12.79 -10.14 -24.60
CA ALA A 15 11.54 -10.80 -24.87
C ALA A 15 10.40 -9.99 -24.21
N HIS A 16 9.84 -9.02 -24.93
CA HIS A 16 8.65 -8.29 -24.49
C HIS A 16 7.39 -9.07 -24.89
N GLN A 17 7.21 -10.26 -24.32
CA GLN A 17 5.86 -10.81 -24.13
C GLN A 17 5.48 -10.52 -22.69
N ARG A 18 4.77 -9.40 -22.49
CA ARG A 18 3.97 -9.25 -21.28
C ARG A 18 2.65 -9.90 -21.59
N ASP A 19 2.36 -11.02 -20.94
CA ASP A 19 1.02 -11.57 -20.97
C ASP A 19 0.04 -10.49 -20.46
N PRO A 20 -1.16 -10.37 -21.07
CA PRO A 20 -2.20 -9.51 -20.52
C PRO A 20 -2.43 -9.91 -19.07
N LEU A 21 -2.27 -8.95 -18.17
CA LEU A 21 -2.44 -9.21 -16.75
C LEU A 21 -3.91 -9.57 -16.53
N PRO A 22 -4.24 -10.73 -15.92
CA PRO A 22 -5.60 -11.03 -15.49
C PRO A 22 -6.16 -9.88 -14.66
N ILE A 23 -7.37 -9.45 -15.04
CA ILE A 23 -8.14 -8.45 -14.32
C ILE A 23 -8.46 -9.05 -12.95
N GLN A 24 -7.88 -8.49 -11.90
CA GLN A 24 -8.29 -8.84 -10.55
C GLN A 24 -9.60 -8.12 -10.23
N GLU A 25 -10.57 -8.85 -9.69
CA GLU A 25 -11.80 -8.24 -9.19
C GLU A 25 -11.44 -7.25 -8.07
N LEU A 26 -11.99 -6.03 -8.18
CA LEU A 26 -11.88 -5.07 -7.09
C LEU A 26 -12.61 -5.62 -5.85
N PRO A 27 -12.13 -5.32 -4.64
CA PRO A 27 -12.87 -5.67 -3.43
C PRO A 27 -14.31 -5.16 -3.49
N ARG A 28 -15.22 -5.87 -2.84
CA ARG A 28 -16.66 -5.55 -2.89
C ARG A 28 -17.03 -4.23 -2.21
N GLY A 29 -16.19 -3.76 -1.30
CA GLY A 29 -16.41 -2.54 -0.54
C GLY A 29 -15.22 -2.16 0.32
N PRO A 30 -15.32 -1.02 1.02
CA PRO A 30 -14.29 -0.55 1.92
C PRO A 30 -14.10 -1.54 3.08
N TRP A 31 -12.85 -1.66 3.53
CA TRP A 31 -12.46 -2.43 4.70
C TRP A 31 -12.68 -3.95 4.61
N THR A 32 -12.97 -4.49 3.43
CA THR A 32 -13.09 -5.94 3.22
C THR A 32 -11.71 -6.60 3.06
N GLU A 33 -10.82 -5.96 2.31
CA GLU A 33 -9.49 -6.47 1.98
C GLU A 33 -8.44 -5.41 2.25
N LEU A 34 -7.43 -5.75 3.06
CA LEU A 34 -6.32 -4.85 3.37
C LEU A 34 -5.02 -5.40 2.79
N SER A 35 -4.21 -4.53 2.20
CA SER A 35 -2.83 -4.83 1.85
C SER A 35 -1.88 -4.27 2.89
N VAL A 36 -0.93 -5.10 3.34
CA VAL A 36 0.15 -4.71 4.23
C VAL A 36 1.48 -4.95 3.52
N ASP A 37 2.25 -3.87 3.38
CA ASP A 37 3.53 -3.91 2.67
C ASP A 37 4.62 -3.16 3.44
N PHE A 38 5.88 -3.53 3.20
CA PHE A 38 7.04 -2.90 3.79
C PHE A 38 7.71 -1.91 2.84
N ALA A 39 7.74 -0.65 3.24
CA ALA A 39 8.58 0.34 2.59
C ALA A 39 9.91 0.55 3.33
N GLY A 40 10.99 0.32 2.59
CA GLY A 40 12.36 0.54 3.06
C GLY A 40 12.80 2.01 3.17
N LEU A 41 13.72 2.21 4.11
CA LEU A 41 14.63 3.34 4.39
C LEU A 41 14.02 4.74 4.41
N PHE A 42 13.06 4.92 5.31
CA PHE A 42 12.80 6.23 5.91
C PHE A 42 13.92 6.58 6.91
N PRO A 43 14.04 7.84 7.36
CA PRO A 43 15.18 8.32 8.16
C PRO A 43 15.55 7.46 9.37
N ASP A 44 14.55 6.86 10.02
CA ASP A 44 14.73 6.07 11.26
C ASP A 44 14.59 4.54 11.05
N GLY A 45 14.59 4.06 9.80
CA GLY A 45 14.58 2.62 9.51
C GLY A 45 13.56 2.17 8.47
N LYS A 46 13.08 0.92 8.63
CA LYS A 46 12.10 0.29 7.73
C LYS A 46 10.71 0.43 8.30
N TYR A 47 9.73 0.64 7.43
CA TYR A 47 8.35 0.85 7.86
C TYR A 47 7.35 -0.07 7.17
N ALA A 48 6.27 -0.40 7.88
CA ALA A 48 5.13 -1.10 7.31
C ALA A 48 3.98 -0.14 7.05
N GLY A 49 3.42 -0.17 5.85
CA GLY A 49 2.20 0.53 5.47
C GLY A 49 1.02 -0.43 5.45
N VAL A 50 -0.10 -0.02 6.02
CA VAL A 50 -1.41 -0.71 5.90
C VAL A 50 -2.31 0.13 5.02
N VAL A 51 -2.88 -0.45 3.98
CA VAL A 51 -3.74 0.23 3.00
C VAL A 51 -5.00 -0.57 2.78
N ASP A 52 -6.14 0.11 2.72
CA ASP A 52 -7.41 -0.48 2.28
C ASP A 52 -7.45 -0.61 0.75
N ASP A 53 -7.68 -1.81 0.24
CA ASP A 53 -7.56 -2.09 -1.20
C ASP A 53 -8.68 -1.45 -2.03
N PHE A 54 -9.84 -1.18 -1.43
CA PHE A 54 -10.97 -0.57 -2.10
C PHE A 54 -10.80 0.95 -2.22
N SER A 55 -10.70 1.63 -1.06
CA SER A 55 -10.62 3.08 -0.98
C SER A 55 -9.22 3.62 -1.29
N LYS A 56 -8.19 2.76 -1.29
CA LYS A 56 -6.77 3.14 -1.34
C LYS A 56 -6.34 3.99 -0.14
N TYR A 57 -7.09 3.94 0.97
CA TYR A 57 -6.82 4.73 2.16
C TYR A 57 -5.60 4.19 2.93
N PRO A 58 -4.53 4.97 3.10
CA PRO A 58 -3.40 4.57 3.93
C PRO A 58 -3.80 4.72 5.39
N VAL A 59 -3.84 3.62 6.13
CA VAL A 59 -4.28 3.59 7.52
C VAL A 59 -3.17 4.07 8.45
N SER A 60 -1.98 3.50 8.29
CA SER A 60 -0.87 3.74 9.22
C SER A 60 0.48 3.36 8.64
N ILE A 61 1.53 3.92 9.24
CA ILE A 61 2.93 3.66 8.92
C ILE A 61 3.68 3.42 10.25
N ILE A 62 4.35 2.27 10.41
CA ILE A 62 5.08 1.90 11.65
C ILE A 62 6.56 1.69 11.44
N HIS A 63 7.39 1.94 12.46
CA HIS A 63 8.85 2.03 12.39
C HIS A 63 9.61 0.69 12.48
N THR A 64 8.93 -0.44 12.64
CA THR A 64 9.59 -1.73 12.86
C THR A 64 8.82 -2.88 12.24
N LEU A 65 9.56 -3.89 11.80
CA LEU A 65 9.06 -5.08 11.12
C LEU A 65 9.06 -6.33 12.02
N ALA A 66 9.30 -6.18 13.32
CA ALA A 66 9.24 -7.29 14.25
C ALA A 66 7.79 -7.78 14.40
N ALA A 67 7.57 -9.09 14.27
CA ALA A 67 6.25 -9.74 14.36
C ALA A 67 5.38 -9.27 15.53
N PRO A 68 5.86 -9.27 16.79
CA PRO A 68 5.03 -8.84 17.91
C PRO A 68 4.58 -7.38 17.79
N THR A 69 5.42 -6.51 17.23
CA THR A 69 5.08 -5.10 17.06
C THR A 69 4.07 -4.91 15.93
N VAL A 70 4.25 -5.62 14.81
CA VAL A 70 3.30 -5.57 13.69
C VAL A 70 1.93 -6.10 14.13
N ILE A 71 1.87 -7.21 14.86
CA ILE A 71 0.62 -7.78 15.39
C ILE A 71 -0.06 -6.79 16.35
N LYS A 72 0.67 -6.24 17.32
CA LYS A 72 0.11 -5.23 18.25
C LYS A 72 -0.45 -4.02 17.53
N HIS A 73 0.24 -3.58 16.47
CA HIS A 73 -0.18 -2.45 15.67
C HIS A 73 -1.45 -2.75 14.88
N LEU A 74 -1.50 -3.91 14.19
CA LEU A 74 -2.70 -4.35 13.48
C LEU A 74 -3.88 -4.53 14.43
N ARG A 75 -3.69 -5.06 15.65
CA ARG A 75 -4.74 -5.10 16.68
C ARG A 75 -5.31 -3.71 16.99
N THR A 76 -4.45 -2.70 17.06
CA THR A 76 -4.88 -1.32 17.33
C THR A 76 -5.72 -0.77 16.17
N ILE A 77 -5.30 -1.04 14.94
CA ILE A 77 -6.06 -0.67 13.73
C ILE A 77 -7.41 -1.38 13.71
N PHE A 78 -7.43 -2.69 13.92
CA PHE A 78 -8.66 -3.48 13.84
C PHE A 78 -9.64 -3.12 14.96
N ALA A 79 -9.15 -2.68 16.12
CA ALA A 79 -10.00 -2.13 17.16
C ALA A 79 -10.68 -0.80 16.75
N GLN A 80 -10.06 -0.01 15.86
CA GLN A 80 -10.59 1.29 15.42
C GLN A 80 -11.54 1.16 14.22
N PHE A 81 -11.23 0.27 13.28
CA PHE A 81 -11.94 0.19 11.99
C PHE A 81 -12.74 -1.11 11.83
N GLY A 82 -12.53 -2.10 12.70
CA GLY A 82 -13.06 -3.45 12.58
C GLY A 82 -12.03 -4.45 12.04
N CYS A 83 -12.32 -5.74 12.17
CA CYS A 83 -11.50 -6.79 11.56
C CYS A 83 -11.89 -6.96 10.08
N PRO A 84 -10.93 -6.93 9.13
CA PRO A 84 -11.22 -7.19 7.72
C PRO A 84 -11.46 -8.68 7.45
N GLU A 85 -11.99 -9.02 6.29
CA GLU A 85 -12.13 -10.42 5.87
C GLU A 85 -10.80 -11.02 5.40
N ILE A 86 -10.00 -10.21 4.68
CA ILE A 86 -8.74 -10.64 4.08
C ILE A 86 -7.64 -9.63 4.39
N VAL A 87 -6.50 -10.13 4.85
CA VAL A 87 -5.26 -9.38 4.93
C VAL A 87 -4.28 -9.98 3.93
N LYS A 88 -3.81 -9.16 3.00
CA LYS A 88 -2.83 -9.52 1.98
C LYS A 88 -1.47 -8.99 2.41
N SER A 89 -0.43 -9.80 2.28
CA SER A 89 0.95 -9.36 2.53
C SER A 89 1.93 -10.03 1.60
N ASP A 90 3.12 -9.44 1.45
CA ASP A 90 4.23 -10.15 0.83
C ASP A 90 4.68 -11.35 1.69
N ASN A 91 5.63 -12.11 1.15
CA ASN A 91 6.32 -13.18 1.88
C ASN A 91 7.43 -12.62 2.78
N GLY A 92 7.37 -11.38 3.23
CA GLY A 92 8.32 -10.81 4.17
C GLY A 92 8.11 -11.38 5.58
N SER A 93 9.21 -11.53 6.34
CA SER A 93 9.10 -11.55 7.80
C SER A 93 8.56 -10.19 8.24
N PRO A 94 7.48 -10.11 9.05
CA PRO A 94 6.97 -11.05 10.04
C PRO A 94 5.74 -11.88 9.65
N PHE A 95 5.22 -11.73 8.42
CA PHE A 95 3.95 -12.33 8.04
C PHE A 95 3.98 -13.85 7.93
N GLN A 96 5.18 -14.44 7.83
CA GLN A 96 5.36 -15.89 7.88
C GLN A 96 5.48 -16.47 9.30
N SER A 97 5.38 -15.66 10.36
CA SER A 97 5.55 -16.15 11.73
C SER A 97 4.33 -16.93 12.22
N GLU A 98 4.57 -17.95 13.05
CA GLU A 98 3.50 -18.70 13.74
C GLU A 98 2.58 -17.76 14.53
N SER A 99 3.16 -16.77 15.22
CA SER A 99 2.40 -15.74 15.93
C SER A 99 1.44 -14.95 15.03
N PHE A 100 1.77 -14.75 13.75
CA PHE A 100 0.88 -14.06 12.81
C PHE A 100 -0.25 -14.98 12.34
N ALA A 101 0.03 -16.26 12.14
CA ALA A 101 -0.98 -17.26 11.82
C ALA A 101 -1.98 -17.46 12.97
N GLU A 102 -1.49 -17.51 14.22
CA GLU A 102 -2.33 -17.53 15.42
C GLU A 102 -3.19 -16.27 15.52
N PHE A 103 -2.60 -15.10 15.28
CA PHE A 103 -3.32 -13.82 15.25
C PHE A 103 -4.44 -13.79 14.21
N ALA A 104 -4.19 -14.32 13.00
CA ALA A 104 -5.19 -14.46 11.94
C ALA A 104 -6.35 -15.37 12.36
N SER A 105 -6.02 -16.51 12.97
CA SER A 105 -7.00 -17.45 13.51
C SER A 105 -7.84 -16.84 14.64
N GLU A 106 -7.20 -16.13 15.58
CA GLU A 106 -7.86 -15.49 16.72
C GLU A 106 -8.92 -14.48 16.29
N LEU A 107 -8.62 -13.67 15.27
CA LEU A 107 -9.52 -12.63 14.78
C LEU A 107 -10.39 -13.06 13.59
N GLY A 108 -10.18 -14.26 13.06
CA GLY A 108 -11.00 -14.86 12.00
C GLY A 108 -10.78 -14.27 10.60
N PHE A 109 -9.70 -13.53 10.36
CA PHE A 109 -9.39 -13.03 9.02
C PHE A 109 -8.55 -14.02 8.22
N LYS A 110 -8.71 -14.03 6.89
CA LYS A 110 -7.90 -14.84 6.00
C LYS A 110 -6.62 -14.10 5.66
N HIS A 111 -5.48 -14.73 5.92
CA HIS A 111 -4.19 -14.21 5.47
C HIS A 111 -3.88 -14.75 4.07
N HIS A 112 -3.67 -13.84 3.11
CA HIS A 112 -3.31 -14.17 1.75
C HIS A 112 -1.89 -13.68 1.42
N HIS A 113 -1.02 -14.62 1.08
CA HIS A 113 0.33 -14.30 0.65
C HIS A 113 0.33 -13.90 -0.81
N ILE A 114 0.71 -12.65 -1.09
CA ILE A 114 0.83 -12.13 -2.43
C ILE A 114 2.17 -12.63 -3.00
N THR A 115 2.13 -13.35 -4.12
CA THR A 115 3.35 -13.60 -4.91
C THR A 115 3.82 -12.28 -5.54
N PRO A 116 5.14 -12.06 -5.74
CA PRO A 116 5.70 -10.78 -6.24
C PRO A 116 5.29 -10.35 -7.66
N GLN A 117 4.19 -10.88 -8.19
CA GLN A 117 3.90 -10.98 -9.61
C GLN A 117 2.89 -9.99 -10.17
N TRP A 118 2.67 -8.79 -9.61
CA TRP A 118 1.66 -7.87 -10.21
C TRP A 118 2.05 -6.37 -10.18
N PRO A 119 2.92 -5.91 -11.10
CA PRO A 119 3.45 -4.54 -11.14
C PRO A 119 2.41 -3.42 -11.36
N GLU A 120 1.22 -3.71 -11.91
CA GLU A 120 0.22 -2.68 -12.25
C GLU A 120 -0.71 -2.33 -11.08
N ALA A 121 -1.26 -3.32 -10.37
CA ALA A 121 -1.98 -3.08 -9.11
C ALA A 121 -1.02 -2.56 -8.01
N ASN A 122 0.21 -3.09 -8.02
CA ASN A 122 1.28 -2.55 -7.20
C ASN A 122 1.78 -1.18 -7.71
N GLY A 123 1.43 -0.77 -8.94
CA GLY A 123 1.92 0.46 -9.55
C GLY A 123 1.37 1.72 -8.87
N GLU A 124 0.10 1.71 -8.44
CA GLU A 124 -0.47 2.81 -7.63
C GLU A 124 0.10 2.84 -6.22
N ALA A 125 0.18 1.69 -5.55
CA ALA A 125 0.80 1.58 -4.23
C ALA A 125 2.29 1.99 -4.27
N GLU A 126 3.04 1.56 -5.29
CA GLU A 126 4.43 1.93 -5.52
C GLU A 126 4.55 3.43 -5.82
N ARG A 127 3.66 4.00 -6.65
CA ARG A 127 3.61 5.45 -6.90
C ARG A 127 3.37 6.22 -5.60
N PHE A 128 2.40 5.78 -4.79
CA PHE A 128 2.12 6.36 -3.48
C PHE A 128 3.35 6.30 -2.58
N MET A 129 3.91 5.10 -2.36
CA MET A 129 5.08 4.91 -1.50
C MET A 129 6.30 5.68 -1.99
N ARG A 130 6.50 5.76 -3.31
CA ARG A 130 7.56 6.57 -3.93
C ARG A 130 7.38 8.06 -3.67
N THR A 131 6.15 8.56 -3.79
CA THR A 131 5.84 9.98 -3.56
C THR A 131 5.98 10.34 -2.08
N LEU A 132 5.50 9.46 -1.22
CA LEU A 132 5.66 9.57 0.22
C LEU A 132 7.15 9.60 0.62
N LYS A 133 7.95 8.67 0.11
CA LYS A 133 9.41 8.65 0.35
C LYS A 133 10.08 9.94 -0.09
N LYS A 134 9.72 10.48 -1.27
CA LYS A 134 10.25 11.76 -1.74
C LYS A 134 9.91 12.91 -0.78
N SER A 135 8.67 12.96 -0.30
CA SER A 135 8.21 14.00 0.65
C SER A 135 9.01 13.95 1.96
N VAL A 136 9.18 12.75 2.54
CA VAL A 136 9.94 12.56 3.78
C VAL A 136 11.45 12.82 3.58
N LEU A 137 12.03 12.44 2.45
CA LEU A 137 13.44 12.73 2.17
C LEU A 137 13.67 14.24 1.96
N ALA A 138 12.74 14.94 1.31
CA ALA A 138 12.81 16.38 1.12
C ALA A 138 12.75 17.13 2.45
N SER A 139 11.88 16.72 3.39
CA SER A 139 11.80 17.35 4.72
C SER A 139 13.13 17.26 5.46
N ARG A 140 13.86 16.15 5.31
CA ARG A 140 15.19 15.98 5.91
C ARG A 140 16.21 16.96 5.34
N VAL A 141 16.26 17.12 4.02
CA VAL A 141 17.18 18.08 3.36
C VAL A 141 16.85 19.52 3.80
N SER A 142 15.58 19.82 4.03
CA SER A 142 15.11 21.12 4.51
C SER A 142 15.13 21.28 6.03
N HIS A 143 15.68 20.32 6.79
CA HIS A 143 15.70 20.33 8.27
C HIS A 143 14.32 20.50 8.93
N LEU A 144 13.27 20.00 8.29
CA LEU A 144 11.91 20.00 8.80
C LEU A 144 11.62 18.70 9.57
N ASP A 145 10.66 18.76 10.50
CA ASP A 145 10.14 17.58 11.16
C ASP A 145 9.45 16.66 10.14
N TRP A 146 10.06 15.49 9.94
CA TRP A 146 9.61 14.51 8.97
C TRP A 146 8.29 13.85 9.41
N THR A 147 8.02 13.78 10.72
CA THR A 147 6.78 13.19 11.25
C THR A 147 5.59 14.11 10.93
N ASN A 148 5.73 15.41 11.17
CA ASN A 148 4.73 16.40 10.76
C ASN A 148 4.56 16.46 9.23
N THR A 149 5.65 16.31 8.47
CA THR A 149 5.58 16.22 7.00
C THR A 149 4.80 14.98 6.55
N LEU A 150 5.05 13.83 7.17
CA LEU A 150 4.34 12.58 6.91
C LEU A 150 2.84 12.76 7.11
N TYR A 151 2.42 13.30 8.25
CA TYR A 151 1.00 13.49 8.54
C TYR A 151 0.34 14.51 7.61
N SER A 152 1.05 15.59 7.27
CA SER A 152 0.57 16.57 6.29
C SER A 152 0.38 15.93 4.90
N PHE A 153 1.32 15.07 4.48
CA PHE A 153 1.22 14.31 3.24
C PHE A 153 0.03 13.35 3.26
N LEU A 154 -0.14 12.59 4.34
CA LEU A 154 -1.28 11.67 4.50
C LEU A 154 -2.62 12.41 4.48
N LEU A 155 -2.71 13.58 5.11
CA LEU A 155 -3.91 14.42 5.08
C LEU A 155 -4.26 14.85 3.66
N ALA A 156 -3.27 15.35 2.91
CA ALA A 156 -3.45 15.75 1.53
C ALA A 156 -3.84 14.56 0.64
N TYR A 157 -3.14 13.43 0.75
CA TYR A 157 -3.43 12.23 -0.03
C TYR A 157 -4.85 11.71 0.23
N ARG A 158 -5.24 11.56 1.50
CA ARG A 158 -6.57 11.04 1.89
C ARG A 158 -7.72 11.91 1.38
N SER A 159 -7.48 13.20 1.12
CA SER A 159 -8.50 14.14 0.65
C SER A 159 -8.39 14.49 -0.85
N THR A 160 -7.39 13.97 -1.56
CA THR A 160 -7.21 14.21 -2.99
C THR A 160 -8.05 13.23 -3.79
N LEU A 161 -8.75 13.71 -4.82
CA LEU A 161 -9.53 12.88 -5.73
C LEU A 161 -8.61 11.98 -6.54
N HIS A 162 -8.93 10.68 -6.60
CA HIS A 162 -8.22 9.76 -7.48
C HIS A 162 -8.87 9.75 -8.86
N GLY A 163 -8.07 9.89 -9.92
CA GLY A 163 -8.59 9.99 -11.29
C GLY A 163 -9.31 8.74 -11.79
N SER A 164 -9.14 7.59 -11.12
CA SER A 164 -9.83 6.34 -11.43
C SER A 164 -11.20 6.20 -10.75
N THR A 165 -11.41 6.83 -9.60
CA THR A 165 -12.63 6.68 -8.78
C THR A 165 -13.45 7.96 -8.66
N GLU A 166 -12.90 9.10 -9.09
CA GLU A 166 -13.46 10.46 -8.93
C GLU A 166 -13.79 10.84 -7.47
N LYS A 167 -13.33 10.02 -6.51
CA LYS A 167 -13.55 10.19 -5.08
C LYS A 167 -12.21 10.16 -4.35
N SER A 168 -12.17 10.80 -3.20
CA SER A 168 -10.99 10.73 -2.32
C SER A 168 -10.96 9.40 -1.55
N PRO A 169 -9.78 8.91 -1.15
CA PRO A 169 -9.68 7.72 -0.30
C PRO A 169 -10.50 7.84 0.99
N PHE A 170 -10.55 9.02 1.60
CA PHE A 170 -11.35 9.24 2.80
C PHE A 170 -12.85 9.10 2.53
N GLU A 171 -13.34 9.66 1.43
CA GLU A 171 -14.76 9.57 1.07
C GLU A 171 -15.18 8.14 0.73
N LEU A 172 -14.31 7.38 0.06
CA LEU A 172 -14.58 5.97 -0.23
C LEU A 172 -14.64 5.09 1.03
N LEU A 173 -13.85 5.43 2.05
CA LEU A 173 -13.80 4.66 3.30
C LEU A 173 -14.90 5.05 4.29
N PHE A 174 -15.21 6.34 4.41
CA PHE A 174 -16.09 6.88 5.45
C PHE A 174 -17.42 7.41 4.92
N GLU A 175 -17.65 7.35 3.61
CA GLU A 175 -18.87 7.82 2.93
C GLU A 175 -19.22 9.29 3.23
N ARG A 176 -18.20 10.11 3.51
CA ARG A 176 -18.35 11.54 3.77
C ARG A 176 -17.10 12.30 3.32
N PRO A 177 -17.21 13.58 2.95
CA PRO A 177 -16.06 14.37 2.57
C PRO A 177 -15.13 14.60 3.77
N MET A 178 -13.83 14.60 3.50
CA MET A 178 -12.83 15.02 4.48
C MET A 178 -12.83 16.55 4.57
N MET A 179 -13.00 17.11 5.77
CA MET A 179 -12.76 18.54 5.96
C MET A 179 -11.25 18.80 5.88
N ASN A 180 -10.83 19.52 4.84
CA ASN A 180 -9.46 19.99 4.67
C ASN A 180 -9.46 21.50 4.36
N LEU A 181 -8.27 22.11 4.33
CA LEU A 181 -8.10 23.53 4.03
C LEU A 181 -8.27 23.87 2.55
N LEU A 182 -8.44 22.86 1.68
CA LEU A 182 -8.66 23.07 0.26
C LEU A 182 -10.16 23.26 0.03
N PRO A 183 -10.59 24.37 -0.58
CA PRO A 183 -12.00 24.54 -0.91
C PRO A 183 -12.43 23.38 -1.81
N THR A 184 -13.50 22.69 -1.41
CA THR A 184 -14.20 21.75 -2.28
C THR A 184 -14.66 22.55 -3.49
N LEU A 185 -13.96 22.37 -4.63
CA LEU A 185 -14.46 22.84 -5.91
C LEU A 185 -15.71 22.02 -6.20
N THR A 186 -16.85 22.58 -5.80
CA THR A 186 -18.16 22.10 -6.22
C THR A 186 -18.29 22.48 -7.70
N PRO A 187 -18.51 21.51 -8.61
CA PRO A 187 -18.78 21.82 -10.01
C PRO A 187 -20.09 22.60 -10.18
#